data_AF-A0A7W0NR84-F1
#
_entry.id   AF-A0A7W0NR84-F1
#
_cell.length_a   1.000
_cell.length_b   1.000
_cell.length_c   1.000
_cell.angle_alpha   90.00
_cell.angle_beta   90.00
_cell.angle_gamma   90.00
#
_symmetry.space_group_name_H-M   'P 1'
#
loop_
_entity.id
_entity.type
_entity.pdbx_description
1 polymer ?
#
loop_
_entity_poly.entity_id
_entity_poly.type
_entity_poly.pdbx_seq_one_letter_code
_entity_poly.pdbx_strand_id
1 'polypeptide(L)'
;MNTSALKSFAPAVRRQLIEAVSRKLDYVLTADTPDLRAAAAEVKFLRQEAERDRNALIERVAYTWFNRLAALRFLDARGWHPFKARVLTAGTRDETQPELLKLLRSGSLPAELLPHTDLKRLNDLLDGRLPTATAGADPQGEAYRDLILAVCRFYHVLLPNLFEKLNDETELLLPDDLLTATSVAEGFRTAISDEDCSDVEILGWLYQFY
;
A
#
# COMPACT_ATOMS: atom_id res chain seq x y z
N MET A 1 7.05 -12.29 -20.64
CA MET A 1 7.47 -11.15 -19.80
C MET A 1 7.94 -9.98 -20.67
N ASN A 2 7.29 -8.83 -20.54
CA ASN A 2 7.56 -7.60 -21.29
C ASN A 2 8.57 -6.70 -20.55
N THR A 3 9.85 -7.00 -20.66
CA THR A 3 10.91 -6.29 -19.91
C THR A 3 11.08 -4.82 -20.33
N SER A 4 10.69 -4.43 -21.54
CA SER A 4 10.73 -3.03 -21.97
C SER A 4 9.70 -2.17 -21.24
N ALA A 5 8.49 -2.69 -21.01
CA ALA A 5 7.47 -2.04 -20.19
C ALA A 5 7.97 -1.89 -18.74
N LEU A 6 8.56 -2.94 -18.15
CA LEU A 6 9.12 -2.90 -16.79
C LEU A 6 10.24 -1.86 -16.65
N LYS A 7 11.10 -1.73 -17.67
CA LYS A 7 12.20 -0.77 -17.70
C LYS A 7 11.74 0.70 -17.70
N SER A 8 10.57 0.98 -18.28
CA SER A 8 9.95 2.30 -18.20
C SER A 8 9.14 2.48 -16.91
N PHE A 9 8.46 1.43 -16.47
CA PHE A 9 7.58 1.41 -15.30
C PHE A 9 8.33 1.65 -13.98
N ALA A 10 9.36 0.86 -13.67
CA ALA A 10 9.98 0.90 -12.35
C ALA A 10 10.61 2.27 -12.00
N PRO A 11 11.38 2.93 -12.89
CA PRO A 11 11.87 4.28 -12.62
C PRO A 11 10.76 5.33 -12.49
N ALA A 12 9.65 5.17 -13.22
CA ALA A 12 8.53 6.09 -13.15
C ALA A 12 7.80 5.99 -11.80
N VAL A 13 7.49 4.76 -11.37
CA VAL A 13 6.88 4.52 -10.06
C VAL A 13 7.82 4.90 -8.93
N ARG A 14 9.12 4.69 -9.05
CA ARG A 14 10.10 5.19 -8.07
C ARG A 14 9.96 6.69 -7.84
N ARG A 15 9.91 7.49 -8.91
CA ARG A 15 9.71 8.94 -8.79
C ARG A 15 8.38 9.29 -8.12
N GLN A 16 7.29 8.62 -8.51
CA GLN A 16 5.97 8.83 -7.91
C GLN A 16 5.94 8.47 -6.41
N LEU A 17 6.58 7.36 -6.02
CA LEU A 17 6.67 6.94 -4.62
C LEU A 17 7.49 7.92 -3.80
N ILE A 18 8.66 8.37 -4.29
CA ILE A 18 9.47 9.39 -3.60
C ILE A 18 8.65 10.67 -3.38
N GLU A 19 7.93 11.13 -4.41
CA GLU A 19 7.11 12.33 -4.33
C GLU A 19 5.94 12.17 -3.34
N ALA A 20 5.24 11.03 -3.40
CA ALA A 20 4.12 10.73 -2.53
C ALA A 20 4.54 10.55 -1.06
N VAL A 21 5.64 9.84 -0.82
CA VAL A 21 6.23 9.65 0.52
C VAL A 21 6.74 10.97 1.07
N SER A 22 7.36 11.83 0.24
CA SER A 22 7.79 13.17 0.68
C SER A 22 6.61 14.00 1.16
N ARG A 23 5.52 14.08 0.37
CA ARG A 23 4.29 14.77 0.78
C ARG A 23 3.69 14.20 2.05
N LYS A 24 3.68 12.87 2.17
CA LYS A 24 3.13 12.20 3.35
C LYS A 24 3.96 12.50 4.59
N LEU A 25 5.30 12.50 4.47
CA LEU A 25 6.20 12.87 5.55
C LEU A 25 5.98 14.33 5.98
N ASP A 26 5.84 15.27 5.04
CA ASP A 26 5.52 16.66 5.36
C ASP A 26 4.22 16.78 6.15
N TYR A 27 3.16 16.10 5.69
CA TYR A 27 1.89 16.07 6.40
C TYR A 27 2.03 15.50 7.81
N VAL A 28 2.66 14.32 7.96
CA VAL A 28 2.84 13.65 9.26
C VAL A 28 3.63 14.52 10.26
N LEU A 29 4.62 15.28 9.78
CA LEU A 29 5.46 16.11 10.65
C LEU A 29 4.83 17.46 11.04
N THR A 30 3.81 17.93 10.31
CA THR A 30 3.25 19.29 10.44
C THR A 30 1.77 19.32 10.82
N ALA A 31 0.98 18.32 10.46
CA ALA A 31 -0.43 18.27 10.77
C ALA A 31 -0.69 17.91 12.24
N ASP A 32 -1.81 18.41 12.78
CA ASP A 32 -2.27 18.10 14.13
C ASP A 32 -3.65 17.44 14.06
N THR A 33 -3.66 16.12 13.89
CA THR A 33 -4.88 15.31 13.85
C THR A 33 -4.95 14.38 15.06
N PRO A 34 -6.15 13.92 15.46
CA PRO A 34 -6.29 12.93 16.55
C PRO A 34 -5.43 11.68 16.32
N ASP A 35 -5.39 11.16 15.08
CA ASP A 35 -4.63 9.97 14.72
C ASP A 35 -3.11 10.19 14.87
N LEU A 36 -2.59 11.34 14.44
CA LEU A 36 -1.16 11.68 14.61
C LEU A 36 -0.80 11.96 16.07
N ARG A 37 -1.73 12.51 16.87
CA ARG A 37 -1.54 12.67 18.32
C ARG A 37 -1.51 11.32 19.04
N ALA A 38 -2.31 10.36 18.60
CA ALA A 38 -2.26 8.99 19.12
C ALA A 38 -0.93 8.30 18.78
N ALA A 39 -0.34 8.62 17.61
CA ALA A 39 0.95 8.13 17.15
C ALA A 39 2.14 9.09 17.45
N ALA A 40 2.11 9.79 18.59
CA ALA A 40 3.09 10.84 18.89
C ALA A 40 4.53 10.32 19.01
N ALA A 41 4.73 9.07 19.44
CA ALA A 41 6.05 8.46 19.55
C ALA A 41 6.67 8.21 18.16
N GLU A 42 5.85 7.72 17.23
CA GLU A 42 6.18 7.43 15.84
C GLU A 42 6.48 8.72 15.07
N VAL A 43 5.65 9.76 15.25
CA VAL A 43 5.87 11.08 14.65
C VAL A 43 7.19 11.68 15.15
N LYS A 44 7.49 11.55 16.45
CA LYS A 44 8.76 12.02 17.02
C LYS A 44 9.95 11.26 16.43
N PHE A 45 9.83 9.94 16.26
CA PHE A 45 10.87 9.12 15.64
C PHE A 45 11.12 9.53 14.19
N LEU A 46 10.06 9.70 13.39
CA LEU A 46 10.16 10.18 12.01
C LEU A 46 10.81 11.55 11.92
N ARG A 47 10.52 12.46 12.87
CA ARG A 47 11.17 13.77 12.93
C ARG A 47 12.68 13.64 13.13
N GLN A 48 13.12 12.79 14.05
CA GLN A 48 14.54 12.56 14.33
C GLN A 48 15.27 11.94 13.12
N GLU A 49 14.66 10.96 12.46
CA GLU A 49 15.21 10.34 11.25
C GLU A 49 15.29 11.35 10.09
N ALA A 50 14.26 12.20 9.93
CA ALA A 50 14.24 13.25 8.92
C ALA A 50 15.28 14.35 9.18
N GLU A 51 15.54 14.71 10.45
CA GLU A 51 16.60 15.63 10.83
C GLU A 51 18.00 15.05 10.57
N ARG A 52 18.16 13.72 10.70
CA ARG A 52 19.41 13.02 10.42
C ARG A 52 19.70 12.92 8.92
N ASP A 53 18.76 12.36 8.15
CA ASP A 53 18.84 12.26 6.69
C ASP A 53 17.46 12.02 6.08
N ARG A 54 16.77 13.13 5.78
CA ARG A 54 15.45 13.11 5.17
C ARG A 54 15.40 12.36 3.84
N ASN A 55 16.41 12.52 2.99
CA ASN A 55 16.41 11.90 1.67
C ASN A 55 16.58 10.39 1.80
N ALA A 56 17.48 9.92 2.66
CA ALA A 56 17.63 8.50 2.92
C ALA A 56 16.37 7.87 3.53
N LEU A 57 15.67 8.57 4.43
CA LEU A 57 14.38 8.13 4.96
C LEU A 57 13.33 7.96 3.84
N ILE A 58 13.17 8.98 2.99
CA ILE A 58 12.19 8.93 1.88
C ILE A 58 12.53 7.80 0.91
N GLU A 59 13.79 7.66 0.51
CA GLU A 59 14.24 6.61 -0.41
C GLU A 59 13.99 5.20 0.16
N ARG A 60 14.34 4.98 1.42
CA ARG A 60 14.10 3.71 2.12
C ARG A 60 12.62 3.36 2.16
N VAL A 61 11.77 4.31 2.54
CA VAL A 61 10.32 4.10 2.64
C VAL A 61 9.68 3.89 1.27
N ALA A 62 10.08 4.67 0.26
CA ALA A 62 9.63 4.50 -1.12
C ALA A 62 10.00 3.11 -1.66
N TYR A 63 11.23 2.66 -1.45
CA TYR A 63 11.68 1.32 -1.86
C TYR A 63 10.89 0.23 -1.14
N THR A 64 10.63 0.41 0.16
CA THR A 64 9.84 -0.55 0.94
C THR A 64 8.42 -0.70 0.37
N TRP A 65 7.75 0.41 0.03
CA TRP A 65 6.41 0.37 -0.57
C TRP A 65 6.42 -0.17 -1.99
N PHE A 66 7.45 0.15 -2.79
CA PHE A 66 7.65 -0.47 -4.09
C PHE A 66 7.70 -1.99 -3.99
N ASN A 67 8.54 -2.53 -3.10
CA ASN A 67 8.70 -3.97 -2.91
C ASN A 67 7.39 -4.64 -2.48
N ARG A 68 6.67 -4.04 -1.52
CA ARG A 68 5.39 -4.58 -1.04
C ARG A 68 4.34 -4.58 -2.13
N LEU A 69 4.18 -3.49 -2.87
CA LEU A 69 3.22 -3.41 -3.97
C LEU A 69 3.59 -4.36 -5.12
N ALA A 70 4.88 -4.52 -5.43
CA ALA A 70 5.36 -5.51 -6.40
C ALA A 70 5.01 -6.95 -5.95
N ALA A 71 5.26 -7.29 -4.69
CA ALA A 71 4.94 -8.59 -4.13
C ALA A 71 3.42 -8.85 -4.14
N LEU A 72 2.60 -7.88 -3.74
CA LEU A 72 1.14 -8.00 -3.79
C LEU A 72 0.63 -8.16 -5.23
N ARG A 73 1.18 -7.41 -6.20
CA ARG A 73 0.82 -7.55 -7.61
C ARG A 73 1.17 -8.94 -8.16
N PHE A 74 2.33 -9.47 -7.76
CA PHE A 74 2.74 -10.82 -8.12
C PHE A 74 1.80 -11.87 -7.52
N LEU A 75 1.47 -11.76 -6.24
CA LEU A 75 0.54 -12.67 -5.56
C LEU A 75 -0.87 -12.62 -6.17
N ASP A 76 -1.34 -11.44 -6.57
CA ASP A 76 -2.60 -11.24 -7.32
C ASP A 76 -2.59 -12.02 -8.65
N ALA A 77 -1.52 -11.87 -9.44
CA ALA A 77 -1.39 -12.55 -10.74
C ALA A 77 -1.39 -14.07 -10.59
N ARG A 78 -0.69 -14.56 -9.57
CA ARG A 78 -0.55 -16.00 -9.32
C ARG A 78 -1.77 -16.61 -8.64
N GLY A 79 -2.67 -15.80 -8.07
CA GLY A 79 -3.77 -16.28 -7.24
C GLY A 79 -3.28 -16.96 -5.97
N TRP A 80 -2.17 -16.49 -5.40
CA TRP A 80 -1.48 -17.14 -4.29
C TRP A 80 -1.81 -16.57 -2.91
N HIS A 81 -2.71 -15.59 -2.84
CA HIS A 81 -3.24 -15.11 -1.56
C HIS A 81 -3.93 -16.28 -0.83
N PRO A 82 -3.51 -16.64 0.40
CA PRO A 82 -4.15 -17.74 1.15
C PRO A 82 -5.64 -17.51 1.39
N PHE A 83 -6.03 -16.23 1.52
CA PHE A 83 -7.40 -15.75 1.68
C PHE A 83 -8.20 -15.64 0.36
N LYS A 84 -7.61 -16.07 -0.77
CA LYS A 84 -8.26 -16.23 -2.09
C LYS A 84 -8.97 -14.98 -2.63
N ALA A 85 -8.43 -13.79 -2.36
CA ALA A 85 -8.90 -12.54 -2.94
C ALA A 85 -7.70 -11.73 -3.47
N ARG A 86 -7.89 -11.03 -4.58
CA ARG A 86 -6.91 -10.09 -5.12
C ARG A 86 -6.90 -8.79 -4.31
N VAL A 87 -5.70 -8.26 -4.10
CA VAL A 87 -5.45 -7.13 -3.20
C VAL A 87 -5.36 -5.83 -3.99
N LEU A 88 -4.58 -5.81 -5.08
CA LEU A 88 -4.37 -4.61 -5.90
C LEU A 88 -5.28 -4.56 -7.11
N THR A 89 -5.65 -5.72 -7.65
CA THR A 89 -6.39 -5.87 -8.90
C THR A 89 -7.82 -6.33 -8.65
N ALA A 90 -8.68 -6.15 -9.66
CA ALA A 90 -10.05 -6.64 -9.62
C ALA A 90 -10.11 -8.17 -9.74
N GLY A 91 -11.18 -8.75 -9.19
CA GLY A 91 -11.45 -10.19 -9.23
C GLY A 91 -11.82 -10.67 -10.62
N THR A 92 -12.46 -9.80 -11.40
CA THR A 92 -12.88 -10.07 -12.79
C THR A 92 -12.48 -8.93 -13.72
N ARG A 93 -12.50 -9.18 -15.04
CA ARG A 93 -12.09 -8.18 -16.06
C ARG A 93 -13.09 -7.03 -16.24
N ASP A 94 -14.35 -7.24 -15.85
CA ASP A 94 -15.42 -6.24 -15.99
C ASP A 94 -15.46 -5.28 -14.79
N GLU A 95 -14.64 -5.54 -13.78
CA GLU A 95 -14.56 -4.75 -12.56
C GLU A 95 -13.33 -3.84 -12.58
N THR A 96 -13.49 -2.64 -12.03
CA THR A 96 -12.42 -1.63 -11.97
C THR A 96 -11.85 -1.45 -10.57
N GLN A 97 -12.53 -1.95 -9.54
CA GLN A 97 -12.09 -1.83 -8.14
C GLN A 97 -11.32 -3.08 -7.69
N PRO A 98 -10.34 -2.93 -6.79
CA PRO A 98 -9.67 -4.07 -6.18
C PRO A 98 -10.66 -5.02 -5.51
N GLU A 99 -10.47 -6.33 -5.69
CA GLU A 99 -11.40 -7.35 -5.19
C GLU A 99 -11.57 -7.27 -3.68
N LEU A 100 -10.47 -7.09 -2.94
CA LEU A 100 -10.50 -6.99 -1.48
C LEU A 100 -11.34 -5.80 -0.97
N LEU A 101 -11.30 -4.65 -1.66
CA LEU A 101 -12.13 -3.50 -1.32
C LEU A 101 -13.62 -3.82 -1.53
N LYS A 102 -13.95 -4.49 -2.64
CA LYS A 102 -15.32 -4.95 -2.90
C LYS A 102 -15.80 -5.92 -1.80
N LEU A 103 -14.97 -6.85 -1.37
CA LEU A 103 -15.28 -7.80 -0.29
C LEU A 103 -15.51 -7.10 1.05
N LEU A 104 -14.70 -6.10 1.40
CA LEU A 104 -14.94 -5.27 2.59
C LEU A 104 -16.34 -4.63 2.52
N ARG A 105 -16.67 -3.97 1.41
CA ARG A 105 -17.94 -3.25 1.22
C ARG A 105 -19.16 -4.15 1.25
N SER A 106 -19.02 -5.43 0.88
CA SER A 106 -20.09 -6.42 0.96
C SER A 106 -20.14 -7.18 2.29
N GLY A 107 -19.32 -6.79 3.28
CA GLY A 107 -19.23 -7.47 4.57
C GLY A 107 -18.64 -8.88 4.51
N SER A 108 -17.92 -9.18 3.43
CA SER A 108 -17.34 -10.50 3.13
C SER A 108 -15.81 -10.51 3.20
N LEU A 109 -15.24 -9.66 4.08
CA LEU A 109 -13.79 -9.62 4.27
C LEU A 109 -13.28 -11.00 4.73
N PRO A 110 -12.22 -11.56 4.12
CA PRO A 110 -11.70 -12.87 4.51
C PRO A 110 -11.32 -12.96 5.99
N ALA A 111 -11.62 -14.09 6.61
CA ALA A 111 -11.45 -14.30 8.05
C ALA A 111 -9.99 -14.16 8.50
N GLU A 112 -9.04 -14.51 7.62
CA GLU A 112 -7.60 -14.42 7.84
C GLU A 112 -7.12 -12.97 8.04
N LEU A 113 -7.85 -11.97 7.52
CA LEU A 113 -7.50 -10.56 7.63
C LEU A 113 -8.16 -9.87 8.81
N LEU A 114 -9.18 -10.48 9.43
CA LEU A 114 -9.87 -9.90 10.60
C LEU A 114 -8.94 -9.61 11.77
N PRO A 115 -7.96 -10.47 12.14
CA PRO A 115 -7.03 -10.18 13.24
C PRO A 115 -6.09 -8.99 12.97
N HIS A 116 -5.96 -8.58 11.71
CA HIS A 116 -5.06 -7.52 11.27
C HIS A 116 -5.80 -6.23 10.90
N THR A 117 -7.11 -6.21 11.07
CA THR A 117 -8.00 -5.14 10.59
C THR A 117 -8.89 -4.64 11.72
N ASP A 118 -9.01 -3.32 11.90
CA ASP A 118 -10.09 -2.75 12.70
C ASP A 118 -11.36 -2.64 11.85
N LEU A 119 -12.12 -3.74 11.78
CA LEU A 119 -13.33 -3.82 10.96
C LEU A 119 -14.38 -2.78 11.39
N LYS A 120 -14.43 -2.43 12.68
CA LYS A 120 -15.35 -1.41 13.18
C LYS A 120 -14.96 -0.04 12.63
N ARG A 121 -13.68 0.34 12.71
CA ARG A 121 -13.17 1.59 12.11
C ARG A 121 -13.49 1.65 10.62
N LEU A 122 -13.20 0.59 9.87
CA LEU A 122 -13.45 0.55 8.43
C LEU A 122 -14.93 0.74 8.10
N ASN A 123 -15.83 0.04 8.78
CA ASN A 123 -17.26 0.21 8.55
C ASN A 123 -17.75 1.59 8.98
N ASP A 124 -17.30 2.12 10.12
CA ASP A 124 -17.66 3.47 10.55
C ASP A 124 -17.17 4.54 9.56
N LEU A 125 -15.98 4.34 8.96
CA LEU A 125 -15.44 5.21 7.91
C LEU A 125 -16.27 5.13 6.62
N LEU A 126 -16.59 3.92 6.15
CA LEU A 126 -17.38 3.70 4.94
C LEU A 126 -18.84 4.17 5.07
N ASP A 127 -19.41 4.06 6.27
CA ASP A 127 -20.77 4.55 6.61
C ASP A 127 -20.79 6.08 6.87
N GLY A 128 -19.63 6.75 6.88
CA GLY A 128 -19.52 8.18 7.17
C GLY A 128 -19.76 8.56 8.64
N ARG A 129 -19.71 7.59 9.56
CA ARG A 129 -19.79 7.81 11.01
C ARG A 129 -18.45 8.25 11.61
N LEU A 130 -17.36 7.89 10.94
CA LEU A 130 -16.01 8.35 11.24
C LEU A 130 -15.54 9.26 10.09
N PRO A 131 -15.04 10.48 10.37
CA PRO A 131 -14.42 11.30 9.33
C PRO A 131 -13.09 10.69 8.87
N THR A 132 -12.70 10.99 7.64
CA THR A 132 -11.35 10.69 7.15
C THR A 132 -10.29 11.46 7.92
N ALA A 133 -9.09 10.89 8.04
CA ALA A 133 -7.95 11.51 8.70
C ALA A 133 -7.54 12.83 8.02
N THR A 134 -7.66 12.88 6.69
CA THR A 134 -7.48 14.08 5.88
C THR A 134 -8.85 14.63 5.48
N ALA A 135 -9.18 15.84 5.94
CA ALA A 135 -10.45 16.48 5.64
C ALA A 135 -10.71 16.55 4.12
N GLY A 136 -11.86 16.04 3.69
CA GLY A 136 -12.26 16.02 2.28
C GLY A 136 -11.67 14.87 1.45
N ALA A 137 -10.87 13.99 2.05
CA ALA A 137 -10.44 12.75 1.40
C ALA A 137 -11.61 11.77 1.21
N ASP A 138 -11.46 10.86 0.25
CA ASP A 138 -12.41 9.79 -0.02
C ASP A 138 -12.33 8.68 1.05
N PRO A 139 -13.43 8.39 1.79
CA PRO A 139 -13.45 7.29 2.76
C PRO A 139 -13.10 5.93 2.17
N GLN A 140 -13.41 5.69 0.88
CA GLN A 140 -13.06 4.42 0.22
C GLN A 140 -11.54 4.29 0.05
N GLY A 141 -10.87 5.40 -0.29
CA GLY A 141 -9.42 5.45 -0.42
C GLY A 141 -8.72 5.17 0.91
N GLU A 142 -9.18 5.81 1.99
CA GLU A 142 -8.62 5.58 3.33
C GLU A 142 -8.91 4.16 3.83
N ALA A 143 -10.12 3.64 3.63
CA ALA A 143 -10.44 2.25 3.98
C ALA A 143 -9.56 1.25 3.22
N TYR A 144 -9.31 1.50 1.93
CA TYR A 144 -8.43 0.66 1.13
C TYR A 144 -6.97 0.75 1.59
N ARG A 145 -6.49 1.93 1.99
CA ARG A 145 -5.16 2.11 2.57
C ARG A 145 -5.00 1.25 3.84
N ASP A 146 -5.99 1.28 4.73
CA ASP A 146 -6.00 0.47 5.95
C ASP A 146 -6.06 -1.04 5.64
N LEU A 147 -6.78 -1.46 4.59
CA LEU A 147 -6.75 -2.85 4.10
C LEU A 147 -5.36 -3.27 3.61
N ILE A 148 -4.64 -2.40 2.88
CA ILE A 148 -3.28 -2.70 2.41
C ILE A 148 -2.34 -2.89 3.60
N LEU A 149 -2.45 -2.05 4.63
CA LEU A 149 -1.71 -2.22 5.88
C LEU A 149 -2.03 -3.57 6.54
N ALA A 150 -3.32 -3.92 6.65
CA ALA A 150 -3.75 -5.20 7.22
C ALA A 150 -3.18 -6.40 6.44
N VAL A 151 -3.18 -6.36 5.12
CA VAL A 151 -2.59 -7.41 4.27
C VAL A 151 -1.07 -7.49 4.50
N CYS A 152 -0.36 -6.38 4.56
CA CYS A 152 1.07 -6.38 4.86
C CYS A 152 1.38 -6.93 6.26
N ARG A 153 0.55 -6.61 7.27
CA ARG A 153 0.65 -7.17 8.64
C ARG A 153 0.39 -8.67 8.65
N PHE A 154 -0.60 -9.15 7.89
CA PHE A 154 -0.86 -10.59 7.69
C PHE A 154 0.38 -11.28 7.08
N TYR A 155 0.93 -10.71 6.01
CA TYR A 155 2.12 -11.28 5.37
C TYR A 155 3.38 -11.18 6.21
N HIS A 156 3.50 -10.20 7.11
CA HIS A 156 4.60 -10.17 8.07
C HIS A 156 4.57 -11.39 9.01
N VAL A 157 3.38 -11.81 9.46
CA VAL A 157 3.24 -13.03 10.28
C VAL A 157 3.57 -14.28 9.47
N LEU A 158 3.14 -14.34 8.20
CA LEU A 158 3.34 -15.50 7.35
C LEU A 158 4.78 -15.64 6.80
N LEU A 159 5.39 -14.51 6.42
CA LEU A 159 6.67 -14.39 5.70
C LEU A 159 7.48 -13.20 6.25
N PRO A 160 7.95 -13.25 7.51
CA PRO A 160 8.58 -12.11 8.19
C PRO A 160 9.84 -11.59 7.50
N ASN A 161 10.54 -12.45 6.75
CA ASN A 161 11.75 -12.09 6.01
C ASN A 161 11.46 -11.31 4.72
N LEU A 162 10.29 -11.52 4.11
CA LEU A 162 9.89 -10.86 2.85
C LEU A 162 9.06 -9.60 3.13
N PHE A 163 8.18 -9.69 4.11
CA PHE A 163 7.43 -8.57 4.63
C PHE A 163 8.01 -8.20 5.99
N GLU A 164 9.08 -7.38 5.96
CA GLU A 164 9.63 -6.82 7.18
C GLU A 164 8.52 -6.15 7.98
N LYS A 165 8.65 -6.23 9.31
CA LYS A 165 7.68 -5.68 10.24
C LYS A 165 7.39 -4.25 9.83
N LEU A 166 6.12 -3.95 9.59
CA LEU A 166 5.67 -2.58 9.60
C LEU A 166 5.85 -2.07 11.03
N ASN A 167 6.89 -1.28 11.25
CA ASN A 167 6.88 -0.43 12.42
C ASN A 167 5.84 0.66 12.19
N ASP A 168 5.21 1.11 13.26
CA ASP A 168 4.09 2.05 13.20
C ASP A 168 4.46 3.33 12.42
N GLU A 169 5.73 3.76 12.45
CA GLU A 169 6.20 4.91 11.66
C GLU A 169 6.19 4.73 10.13
N THR A 170 6.45 3.53 9.60
CA THR A 170 6.50 3.32 8.14
C THR A 170 5.10 3.27 7.55
N GLU A 171 4.12 2.80 8.33
CA GLU A 171 2.70 2.80 7.97
C GLU A 171 2.13 4.22 7.83
N LEU A 172 2.57 5.15 8.68
CA LEU A 172 2.23 6.56 8.57
C LEU A 172 2.65 7.16 7.22
N LEU A 173 3.67 6.58 6.59
CA LEU A 173 4.23 7.05 5.33
C LEU A 173 3.73 6.27 4.09
N LEU A 174 2.74 5.37 4.24
CA LEU A 174 2.01 4.82 3.11
C LEU A 174 1.30 5.95 2.36
N PRO A 175 1.52 6.10 1.02
CA PRO A 175 0.78 7.07 0.21
C PRO A 175 -0.73 7.00 0.39
N ASP A 176 -1.38 8.16 0.46
CA ASP A 176 -2.84 8.25 0.67
C ASP A 176 -3.64 7.75 -0.52
N ASP A 177 -3.21 8.08 -1.74
CA ASP A 177 -3.88 7.65 -2.95
C ASP A 177 -3.28 6.35 -3.49
N LEU A 178 -4.06 5.27 -3.32
CA LEU A 178 -3.79 3.95 -3.85
C LEU A 178 -4.88 3.46 -4.80
N LEU A 179 -5.94 4.24 -5.07
CA LEU A 179 -7.10 3.77 -5.84
C LEU A 179 -7.26 4.48 -7.19
N THR A 180 -6.89 5.76 -7.30
CA THR A 180 -7.15 6.51 -8.55
C THR A 180 -6.21 6.10 -9.67
N ALA A 181 -6.54 6.52 -10.91
CA ALA A 181 -5.67 6.36 -12.07
C ALA A 181 -4.35 7.14 -11.99
N THR A 182 -4.19 8.03 -11.00
CA THR A 182 -2.93 8.75 -10.73
C THR A 182 -2.18 8.18 -9.51
N SER A 183 -2.72 7.14 -8.88
CA SER A 183 -2.14 6.52 -7.69
C SER A 183 -0.83 5.78 -8.00
N VAL A 184 0.02 5.64 -6.99
CA VAL A 184 1.27 4.85 -7.10
C VAL A 184 0.98 3.37 -7.39
N ALA A 185 -0.21 2.88 -7.05
CA ALA A 185 -0.65 1.52 -7.29
C ALA A 185 -1.10 1.29 -8.75
N GLU A 186 -1.48 2.34 -9.48
CA GLU A 186 -2.06 2.20 -10.82
C GLU A 186 -1.11 1.56 -11.82
N GLY A 187 0.16 1.96 -11.80
CA GLY A 187 1.15 1.37 -12.68
C GLY A 187 1.34 -0.13 -12.41
N PHE A 188 1.22 -0.60 -11.17
CA PHE A 188 1.29 -2.04 -10.86
C PHE A 188 0.11 -2.81 -11.48
N ARG A 189 -1.07 -2.19 -11.56
CA ARG A 189 -2.27 -2.79 -12.17
C ARG A 189 -2.18 -2.87 -13.69
N THR A 190 -1.60 -1.84 -14.31
CA THR A 190 -1.70 -1.61 -15.76
C THR A 190 -0.43 -1.96 -16.53
N ALA A 191 0.75 -1.80 -15.95
CA ALA A 191 2.02 -2.06 -16.61
C ALA A 191 2.57 -3.48 -16.38
N ILE A 192 2.06 -4.19 -15.37
CA ILE A 192 2.42 -5.58 -15.06
C ILE A 192 1.22 -6.46 -15.37
N SER A 193 1.33 -7.33 -16.37
CA SER A 193 0.27 -8.30 -16.70
C SER A 193 0.37 -9.58 -15.87
N ASP A 194 -0.71 -10.37 -15.82
CA ASP A 194 -0.68 -11.68 -15.14
C ASP A 194 0.32 -12.65 -15.82
N GLU A 195 0.53 -12.51 -17.13
CA GLU A 195 1.52 -13.30 -17.88
C GLU A 195 2.95 -12.90 -17.52
N ASP A 196 3.22 -11.63 -17.24
CA ASP A 196 4.55 -11.19 -16.80
C ASP A 196 4.94 -11.85 -15.46
N CYS A 197 3.96 -12.08 -14.59
CA CYS A 197 4.16 -12.77 -13.32
C CYS A 197 4.16 -14.30 -13.44
N SER A 198 4.11 -14.88 -14.64
CA SER A 198 4.26 -16.34 -14.79
C SER A 198 5.65 -16.84 -14.37
N ASP A 199 6.65 -15.96 -14.42
CA ASP A 199 8.02 -16.19 -13.98
C ASP A 199 8.37 -15.29 -12.79
N VAL A 200 9.06 -15.84 -11.79
CA VAL A 200 9.54 -15.10 -10.61
C VAL A 200 10.64 -14.10 -10.96
N GLU A 201 11.33 -14.28 -12.10
CA GLU A 201 12.36 -13.35 -12.59
C GLU A 201 11.86 -11.90 -12.72
N ILE A 202 10.54 -11.69 -12.90
CA ILE A 202 9.96 -10.35 -12.93
C ILE A 202 10.35 -9.52 -11.71
N LEU A 203 10.41 -10.12 -10.52
CA LEU A 203 10.80 -9.42 -9.30
C LEU A 203 12.26 -8.96 -9.38
N GLY A 204 13.14 -9.79 -9.93
CA GLY A 204 14.53 -9.42 -10.19
C GLY A 204 14.66 -8.25 -11.16
N TRP A 205 13.87 -8.23 -12.24
CA TRP A 205 13.85 -7.11 -13.20
C TRP A 205 13.30 -5.82 -12.58
N LEU A 206 12.22 -5.91 -11.81
CA LEU A 206 11.66 -4.76 -11.10
C LEU A 206 12.69 -4.14 -10.14
N TYR A 207 13.45 -4.97 -9.41
CA TYR A 207 14.51 -4.49 -8.53
C TYR A 207 15.73 -3.94 -9.27
N GLN A 208 16.08 -4.54 -10.42
CA GLN A 208 17.19 -4.04 -11.23
C GLN A 208 16.88 -2.67 -11.87
N PHE A 209 15.62 -2.42 -12.21
CA PHE A 209 15.20 -1.18 -12.86
C PHE A 209 14.79 -0.06 -11.90
N TYR A 210 14.50 -0.38 -10.63
CA TYR A 210 14.26 0.61 -9.59
C TYR A 210 15.54 1.36 -9.24
#